data_AF-A0A949BWA2-F1
#
_entry.id   AF-A0A949BWA2-F1
#
_cell.length_a   1.000
_cell.length_b   1.000
_cell.length_c   1.000
_cell.angle_alpha   90.00
_cell.angle_beta   90.00
_cell.angle_gamma   90.00
#
_symmetry.space_group_name_H-M   'P 1'
#
loop_
_entity.id
_entity.type
_entity.pdbx_description
1 polymer ?
#
loop_
_entity_poly.entity_id
_entity_poly.type
_entity_poly.pdbx_seq_one_letter_code
_entity_poly.pdbx_strand_id
1 'polypeptide(L)'
;MKQYESVIKVMEENDGYATLKYLNDNVLEVPGAVWKTKTPFASIRRIVQDSRFFFKIRPGLWALKSCKNKLPANILEMIAESKAPLQEEQKYTHYYYQGILAEIGTFRNYGVYIPAQDKNRPYLNKQLKDVITLEKLPSFTYDRVINTIKSIDVIWMNERGFPGTVFEVENSTNFKNSLIKFYELTDFNTDMVVVSHKEKFAQFRSIMGLSIYKDLKRRVHFFNYEYVENYFSNPFQFKQFRHWNKFR
;
A
#
# COMPACT_ATOMS: atom_id res chain seq x y z
N MET A 1 19.13 -21.00 17.28
CA MET A 1 19.22 -20.32 15.97
C MET A 1 19.45 -18.83 16.19
N LYS A 2 20.31 -18.18 15.40
CA LYS A 2 20.50 -16.72 15.45
C LYS A 2 19.30 -16.00 14.81
N GLN A 3 19.00 -14.78 15.24
CA GLN A 3 17.81 -14.04 14.77
C GLN A 3 17.78 -13.84 13.24
N TYR A 4 18.93 -13.57 12.60
CA TYR A 4 18.96 -13.41 11.15
C TYR A 4 18.74 -14.74 10.41
N GLU A 5 19.17 -15.88 10.99
CA GLU A 5 18.92 -17.21 10.42
C GLU A 5 17.42 -17.52 10.45
N SER A 6 16.71 -17.08 11.50
CA SER A 6 15.24 -17.20 11.57
C SER A 6 14.54 -16.37 10.49
N VAL A 7 15.02 -15.15 10.22
CA VAL A 7 14.48 -14.33 9.12
C VAL A 7 14.77 -14.95 7.75
N ILE A 8 15.98 -15.50 7.55
CA ILE A 8 16.32 -16.20 6.30
C ILE A 8 15.41 -17.40 6.10
N LYS A 9 15.27 -18.26 7.12
CA LYS A 9 14.43 -19.45 7.06
C LYS A 9 12.99 -19.12 6.66
N VAL A 10 12.37 -18.12 7.30
CA VAL A 10 11.00 -17.69 6.98
C VAL A 10 10.88 -17.16 5.54
N MET A 11 11.90 -16.46 5.03
CA MET A 11 11.91 -16.05 3.63
C MET A 11 12.11 -17.23 2.67
N GLU A 12 12.96 -18.20 2.99
CA GLU A 12 13.16 -19.42 2.17
C GLU A 12 11.86 -20.21 2.04
N GLU A 13 11.08 -20.30 3.13
CA GLU A 13 9.75 -20.92 3.17
C GLU A 13 8.68 -20.09 2.42
N ASN A 14 8.96 -18.81 2.14
CA ASN A 14 8.07 -17.87 1.45
C ASN A 14 8.65 -17.38 0.10
N ASP A 15 9.12 -18.32 -0.74
CA ASP A 15 9.63 -18.09 -2.09
C ASP A 15 10.83 -17.12 -2.20
N GLY A 16 11.57 -16.94 -1.11
CA GLY A 16 12.77 -16.10 -1.05
C GLY A 16 12.53 -14.61 -0.89
N TYR A 17 11.30 -14.16 -0.60
CA TYR A 17 10.97 -12.76 -0.33
C TYR A 17 9.87 -12.62 0.72
N ALA A 18 9.75 -11.47 1.36
CA ALA A 18 8.67 -11.21 2.30
C ALA A 18 8.44 -9.70 2.52
N THR A 19 7.20 -9.35 2.88
CA THR A 19 6.89 -8.04 3.45
C THR A 19 7.34 -8.00 4.92
N LEU A 20 7.61 -6.81 5.45
CA LEU A 20 7.89 -6.62 6.87
C LEU A 20 6.71 -7.08 7.74
N LYS A 21 5.47 -6.93 7.26
CA LYS A 21 4.27 -7.44 7.95
C LYS A 21 4.35 -8.96 8.09
N TYR A 22 4.59 -9.67 6.99
CA TYR A 22 4.71 -11.13 6.99
C TYR A 22 5.84 -11.60 7.92
N LEU A 23 7.00 -10.93 7.89
CA LEU A 23 8.10 -11.26 8.80
C LEU A 23 7.73 -11.03 10.26
N ASN A 24 7.07 -9.90 10.57
CA ASN A 24 6.63 -9.59 11.93
C ASN A 24 5.64 -10.63 12.47
N ASP A 25 4.80 -11.20 11.61
CA ASP A 25 3.81 -12.21 11.98
C ASP A 25 4.42 -13.60 12.17
N ASN A 26 5.46 -13.97 11.40
CA ASN A 26 5.91 -15.37 11.31
C ASN A 26 7.27 -15.64 11.96
N VAL A 27 8.18 -14.65 12.01
CA VAL A 27 9.58 -14.87 12.45
C VAL A 27 9.68 -15.18 13.95
N LEU A 28 8.75 -14.68 14.76
CA LEU A 28 8.76 -14.89 16.20
C LEU A 28 8.29 -16.29 16.60
N GLU A 29 7.57 -16.98 15.70
CA GLU A 29 7.06 -18.33 15.91
C GLU A 29 8.09 -19.43 15.55
N VAL A 30 9.27 -19.05 15.03
CA VAL A 30 10.31 -20.01 14.64
C VAL A 30 10.91 -20.70 15.87
N PRO A 31 10.79 -22.05 15.97
CA PRO A 31 11.31 -22.78 17.13
C PRO A 31 12.83 -22.61 17.31
N GLY A 32 13.27 -22.38 18.55
CA GLY A 32 14.69 -22.25 18.89
C GLY A 32 15.33 -20.90 18.51
N ALA A 33 14.54 -19.92 18.05
CA ALA A 33 14.95 -18.54 17.90
C ALA A 33 14.76 -17.79 19.24
N VAL A 34 15.81 -17.14 19.75
CA VAL A 34 15.73 -16.38 21.01
C VAL A 34 15.66 -14.87 20.74
N TRP A 35 14.49 -14.29 20.99
CA TRP A 35 14.23 -12.85 20.82
C TRP A 35 14.23 -12.12 22.18
N LYS A 36 15.42 -11.78 22.69
CA LYS A 36 15.56 -11.12 24.01
C LYS A 36 15.22 -9.61 24.03
N THR A 37 14.89 -9.03 22.88
CA THR A 37 14.64 -7.59 22.74
C THR A 37 13.21 -7.23 23.11
N LYS A 38 13.00 -6.04 23.69
CA LYS A 38 11.66 -5.48 23.93
C LYS A 38 10.97 -5.03 22.64
N THR A 39 11.72 -4.92 21.54
CA THR A 39 11.22 -4.43 20.24
C THR A 39 11.62 -5.37 19.09
N PRO A 40 11.05 -6.59 19.04
CA PRO A 40 11.40 -7.59 18.02
C PRO A 40 11.24 -7.08 16.59
N PHE A 41 10.17 -6.33 16.29
CA PHE A 41 9.93 -5.78 14.94
C PHE A 41 10.98 -4.75 14.51
N ALA A 42 11.53 -3.97 15.45
CA ALA A 42 12.66 -3.08 15.15
C ALA A 42 13.94 -3.88 14.83
N SER A 43 14.15 -4.99 15.52
CA SER A 43 15.25 -5.91 15.24
C SER A 43 15.09 -6.57 13.86
N ILE A 44 13.90 -7.04 13.49
CA ILE A 44 13.60 -7.58 12.16
C ILE A 44 13.91 -6.54 11.07
N ARG A 45 13.43 -5.30 11.23
CA ARG A 45 13.74 -4.18 10.30
C ARG A 45 15.23 -3.93 10.14
N ARG A 46 16.02 -4.07 11.21
CA ARG A 46 17.49 -3.93 11.16
C ARG A 46 18.15 -5.13 10.48
N ILE A 47 17.64 -6.35 10.69
CA ILE A 47 18.19 -7.57 10.11
C ILE A 47 18.08 -7.56 8.58
N VAL A 48 16.90 -7.22 8.04
CA VAL A 48 16.70 -7.23 6.57
C VAL A 48 17.55 -6.17 5.84
N GLN A 49 18.14 -5.22 6.56
CA GLN A 49 19.08 -4.25 5.99
C GLN A 49 20.51 -4.79 5.86
N ASP A 50 20.80 -6.00 6.37
CA ASP A 50 22.10 -6.64 6.21
C ASP A 50 22.31 -7.04 4.75
N SER A 51 23.09 -6.22 4.03
CA SER A 51 23.36 -6.38 2.62
C SER A 51 24.18 -7.63 2.29
N ARG A 52 24.68 -8.40 3.27
CA ARG A 52 25.30 -9.70 3.00
C ARG A 52 24.27 -10.73 2.55
N PHE A 53 23.04 -10.64 3.07
CA PHE A 53 22.01 -11.66 2.87
C PHE A 53 20.79 -11.15 2.12
N PHE A 54 20.44 -9.87 2.26
CA PHE A 54 19.17 -9.33 1.79
C PHE A 54 19.36 -8.20 0.77
N PHE A 55 18.31 -7.93 0.01
CA PHE A 55 18.17 -6.71 -0.77
C PHE A 55 16.72 -6.20 -0.75
N LYS A 56 16.56 -4.89 -0.85
CA LYS A 56 15.26 -4.21 -0.85
C LYS A 56 14.64 -4.27 -2.24
N ILE A 57 13.36 -4.64 -2.34
CA ILE A 57 12.57 -4.56 -3.58
C ILE A 57 11.77 -3.25 -3.57
N ARG A 58 11.02 -3.01 -2.50
CA ARG A 58 10.23 -1.79 -2.25
C ARG A 58 10.33 -1.42 -0.76
N PRO A 59 9.90 -0.21 -0.34
CA PRO A 59 9.60 0.03 1.08
C PRO A 59 8.82 -1.16 1.63
N GLY A 60 9.21 -1.68 2.80
CA GLY A 60 8.54 -2.85 3.40
C GLY A 60 8.76 -4.22 2.72
N LEU A 61 9.20 -4.31 1.47
CA LEU A 61 9.38 -5.56 0.73
C LEU A 61 10.87 -5.91 0.51
N TRP A 62 11.27 -7.09 0.97
CA TRP A 62 12.66 -7.55 0.97
C TRP A 62 12.79 -8.95 0.39
N ALA A 63 13.96 -9.27 -0.18
CA ALA A 63 14.27 -10.58 -0.70
C ALA A 63 15.68 -11.05 -0.32
N LEU A 64 15.87 -12.37 -0.36
CA LEU A 64 17.16 -13.03 -0.18
C LEU A 64 18.02 -12.87 -1.43
N LYS A 65 19.28 -12.48 -1.24
CA LYS A 65 20.27 -12.41 -2.33
C LYS A 65 20.48 -13.76 -3.01
N SER A 66 20.44 -14.86 -2.24
CA SER A 66 20.55 -16.23 -2.76
C SER A 66 19.41 -16.61 -3.72
N CYS A 67 18.23 -15.98 -3.58
CA CYS A 67 17.06 -16.26 -4.40
C CYS A 67 16.85 -15.28 -5.55
N LYS A 68 17.76 -14.31 -5.77
CA LYS A 68 17.57 -13.21 -6.72
C LYS A 68 17.10 -13.62 -8.12
N ASN A 69 17.58 -14.75 -8.64
CA ASN A 69 17.24 -15.25 -9.98
C ASN A 69 16.10 -16.28 -9.98
N LYS A 70 15.50 -16.55 -8.81
CA LYS A 70 14.42 -17.53 -8.61
C LYS A 70 13.13 -16.88 -8.10
N LEU A 71 13.12 -15.55 -7.98
CA LEU A 71 11.93 -14.82 -7.54
C LEU A 71 10.80 -14.94 -8.58
N PRO A 72 9.53 -14.88 -8.15
CA PRO A 72 8.40 -14.88 -9.06
C PRO A 72 8.47 -13.75 -10.10
N ALA A 73 7.92 -13.99 -11.29
CA ALA A 73 8.02 -13.07 -12.42
C ALA A 73 7.55 -11.64 -12.11
N ASN A 74 6.40 -11.49 -11.44
CA ASN A 74 5.88 -10.17 -11.03
C ASN A 74 6.81 -9.43 -10.04
N ILE A 75 7.57 -10.16 -9.22
CA ILE A 75 8.57 -9.56 -8.33
C ILE A 75 9.79 -9.11 -9.12
N LEU A 76 10.24 -9.90 -10.11
CA LEU A 76 11.34 -9.52 -11.01
C LEU A 76 10.99 -8.27 -11.83
N GLU A 77 9.78 -8.19 -12.37
CA GLU A 77 9.26 -7.01 -13.06
C GLU A 77 9.21 -5.79 -12.15
N MET A 78 8.73 -5.94 -10.92
CA MET A 78 8.76 -4.86 -9.93
C MET A 78 10.19 -4.41 -9.61
N ILE A 79 11.17 -5.31 -9.55
CA ILE A 79 12.58 -4.92 -9.41
C ILE A 79 13.04 -4.13 -10.65
N ALA A 80 12.66 -4.53 -11.85
CA ALA A 80 13.00 -3.79 -13.07
C ALA A 80 12.42 -2.36 -13.04
N GLU A 81 11.16 -2.20 -12.64
CA GLU A 81 10.51 -0.88 -12.48
C GLU A 81 11.25 0.06 -11.54
N SER A 82 11.95 -0.44 -10.52
CA SER A 82 12.70 0.42 -9.59
C SER A 82 13.90 1.13 -10.22
N LYS A 83 14.35 0.64 -11.38
CA LYS A 83 15.47 1.19 -12.14
C LYS A 83 14.98 2.12 -13.26
N ALA A 84 13.69 2.07 -13.58
CA ALA A 84 13.08 2.93 -14.58
C ALA A 84 12.94 4.37 -14.06
N PRO A 85 12.98 5.38 -14.94
CA PRO A 85 12.63 6.75 -14.60
C PRO A 85 11.25 6.87 -13.92
N LEU A 86 11.09 7.82 -13.00
CA LEU A 86 9.84 8.04 -12.26
C LEU A 86 8.64 8.46 -13.12
N GLN A 87 8.89 8.84 -14.37
CA GLN A 87 7.87 9.20 -15.36
C GLN A 87 7.31 7.98 -16.10
N GLU A 88 8.02 6.85 -16.08
CA GLU A 88 7.56 5.63 -16.70
C GLU A 88 6.48 4.95 -15.87
N GLU A 89 5.64 4.18 -16.54
CA GLU A 89 4.53 3.47 -15.92
C GLU A 89 5.05 2.31 -15.07
N GLN A 90 4.77 2.33 -13.76
CA GLN A 90 5.18 1.30 -12.82
C GLN A 90 3.96 0.46 -12.39
N LYS A 91 3.48 -0.40 -13.30
CA LYS A 91 2.26 -1.21 -13.12
C LYS A 91 2.34 -2.15 -11.93
N TYR A 92 3.44 -2.89 -11.77
CA TYR A 92 3.59 -3.84 -10.67
C TYR A 92 3.72 -3.14 -9.32
N THR A 93 4.35 -1.97 -9.29
CA THR A 93 4.35 -1.09 -8.12
C THR A 93 2.94 -0.59 -7.81
N HIS A 94 2.15 -0.22 -8.83
CA HIS A 94 0.77 0.22 -8.69
C HIS A 94 -0.08 -0.90 -8.05
N TYR A 95 -0.07 -2.10 -8.64
CA TYR A 95 -0.80 -3.26 -8.12
C TYR A 95 -0.34 -3.63 -6.71
N TYR A 96 0.96 -3.52 -6.43
CA TYR A 96 1.50 -3.81 -5.10
C TYR A 96 0.89 -2.90 -4.02
N TYR A 97 0.84 -1.59 -4.26
CA TYR A 97 0.25 -0.67 -3.29
C TYR A 97 -1.29 -0.74 -3.24
N GLN A 98 -1.97 -1.05 -4.35
CA GLN A 98 -3.39 -1.40 -4.31
C GLN A 98 -3.64 -2.57 -3.34
N GLY A 99 -2.83 -3.62 -3.43
CA GLY A 99 -2.95 -4.81 -2.57
C GLY A 99 -2.68 -4.51 -1.09
N ILE A 100 -1.66 -3.71 -0.78
CA ILE A 100 -1.39 -3.29 0.61
C ILE A 100 -2.55 -2.48 1.19
N LEU A 101 -3.07 -1.51 0.43
CA LEU A 101 -4.20 -0.70 0.85
C LEU A 101 -5.45 -1.57 1.05
N ALA A 102 -5.65 -2.58 0.20
CA ALA A 102 -6.74 -3.53 0.38
C ALA A 102 -6.58 -4.36 1.66
N GLU A 103 -5.40 -4.93 1.93
CA GLU A 103 -5.15 -5.67 3.17
C GLU A 103 -5.32 -4.80 4.41
N ILE A 104 -4.85 -3.54 4.38
CA ILE A 104 -5.06 -2.60 5.47
C ILE A 104 -6.56 -2.37 5.70
N GLY A 105 -7.34 -2.13 4.64
CA GLY A 105 -8.78 -1.89 4.74
C GLY A 105 -9.51 -3.09 5.34
N THR A 106 -9.17 -4.30 4.87
CA THR A 106 -9.72 -5.56 5.35
C THR A 106 -9.38 -5.79 6.83
N PHE A 107 -8.12 -5.57 7.24
CA PHE A 107 -7.71 -5.64 8.65
C PHE A 107 -8.47 -4.67 9.56
N ARG A 108 -8.97 -3.57 8.98
CA ARG A 108 -9.74 -2.55 9.69
C ARG A 108 -11.26 -2.73 9.59
N ASN A 109 -11.73 -3.87 9.10
CA ASN A 109 -13.14 -4.22 8.93
C ASN A 109 -13.90 -3.27 7.98
N TYR A 110 -13.22 -2.65 7.01
CA TYR A 110 -13.92 -1.97 5.92
C TYR A 110 -14.36 -2.97 4.85
N GLY A 111 -15.43 -2.63 4.14
CA GLY A 111 -15.70 -3.19 2.83
C GLY A 111 -14.68 -2.66 1.83
N VAL A 112 -13.85 -3.51 1.23
CA VAL A 112 -12.76 -3.10 0.35
C VAL A 112 -13.13 -3.45 -1.08
N TYR A 113 -13.13 -2.46 -1.96
CA TYR A 113 -13.36 -2.61 -3.39
C TYR A 113 -12.12 -2.18 -4.17
N ILE A 114 -11.79 -2.95 -5.21
CA ILE A 114 -10.82 -2.61 -6.26
C ILE A 114 -11.54 -2.72 -7.61
N PRO A 115 -11.26 -1.83 -8.58
CA PRO A 115 -11.90 -1.86 -9.89
C PRO A 115 -11.78 -3.19 -10.63
N ALA A 116 -12.79 -3.51 -11.44
CA ALA A 116 -12.86 -4.77 -12.17
C ALA A 116 -11.67 -4.98 -13.15
N GLN A 117 -11.11 -3.90 -13.71
CA GLN A 117 -9.93 -3.98 -14.58
C GLN A 117 -8.65 -4.41 -13.86
N ASP A 118 -8.61 -4.26 -12.53
CA ASP A 118 -7.41 -4.50 -11.72
C ASP A 118 -7.53 -5.75 -10.83
N LYS A 119 -8.73 -6.23 -10.52
CA LYS A 119 -8.90 -7.34 -9.56
C LYS A 119 -8.13 -8.63 -9.90
N ASN A 120 -7.85 -8.89 -11.17
CA ASN A 120 -7.06 -10.07 -11.60
C ASN A 120 -5.55 -9.80 -11.70
N ARG A 121 -5.09 -8.59 -11.39
CA ARG A 121 -3.67 -8.21 -11.46
C ARG A 121 -2.89 -8.87 -10.31
N PRO A 122 -1.60 -9.18 -10.55
CA PRO A 122 -0.78 -9.86 -9.57
C PRO A 122 -0.47 -8.97 -8.36
N TYR A 123 -0.53 -9.57 -7.18
CA TYR A 123 -0.15 -8.98 -5.91
C TYR A 123 0.61 -10.03 -5.08
N LEU A 124 1.93 -9.90 -4.99
CA LEU A 124 2.81 -10.90 -4.37
C LEU A 124 2.59 -12.30 -4.98
N ASN A 125 2.25 -13.30 -4.17
CA ASN A 125 1.93 -14.67 -4.61
C ASN A 125 0.44 -14.91 -4.88
N LYS A 126 -0.38 -13.84 -4.92
CA LYS A 126 -1.84 -13.88 -5.11
C LYS A 126 -2.28 -12.82 -6.13
N GLN A 127 -3.60 -12.65 -6.29
CA GLN A 127 -4.21 -11.60 -7.09
C GLN A 127 -4.88 -10.55 -6.19
N LEU A 128 -5.17 -9.37 -6.74
CA LEU A 128 -5.84 -8.31 -5.97
C LEU A 128 -7.24 -8.71 -5.46
N LYS A 129 -7.99 -9.52 -6.22
CA LYS A 129 -9.29 -10.05 -5.78
C LYS A 129 -9.21 -10.92 -4.52
N ASP A 130 -8.03 -11.46 -4.20
CA ASP A 130 -7.85 -12.35 -3.05
C ASP A 130 -7.68 -11.56 -1.73
N VAL A 131 -7.65 -10.22 -1.79
CA VAL A 131 -7.49 -9.32 -0.63
C VAL A 131 -8.58 -8.25 -0.49
N ILE A 132 -9.59 -8.29 -1.36
CA ILE A 132 -10.78 -7.42 -1.27
C ILE A 132 -11.91 -8.13 -0.54
N THR A 133 -12.91 -7.36 -0.09
CA THR A 133 -14.12 -7.91 0.55
C THR A 133 -15.40 -7.57 -0.21
N LEU A 134 -15.32 -6.74 -1.26
CA LEU A 134 -16.45 -6.35 -2.11
C LEU A 134 -16.12 -6.56 -3.60
N GLU A 135 -16.90 -7.42 -4.26
CA GLU A 135 -16.83 -7.61 -5.72
C GLU A 135 -17.44 -6.46 -6.52
N LYS A 136 -18.37 -5.71 -5.92
CA LYS A 136 -19.09 -4.61 -6.54
C LYS A 136 -19.23 -3.46 -5.57
N LEU A 137 -19.19 -2.25 -6.08
CA LEU A 137 -19.47 -1.05 -5.30
C LEU A 137 -20.98 -0.95 -5.02
N PRO A 138 -21.41 -0.68 -3.78
CA PRO A 138 -22.81 -0.40 -3.47
C PRO A 138 -23.34 0.83 -4.21
N SER A 139 -24.62 0.81 -4.59
CA SER A 139 -25.31 1.97 -5.18
C SER A 139 -25.72 2.98 -4.10
N PHE A 140 -24.73 3.61 -3.45
CA PHE A 140 -24.96 4.54 -2.35
C PHE A 140 -25.35 5.97 -2.78
N THR A 141 -25.36 6.23 -4.10
CA THR A 141 -25.66 7.53 -4.71
C THR A 141 -26.07 7.34 -6.18
N TYR A 142 -26.20 8.44 -6.93
CA TYR A 142 -26.54 8.47 -8.35
C TYR A 142 -25.55 7.69 -9.23
N ASP A 143 -26.07 7.03 -10.26
CA ASP A 143 -25.27 6.23 -11.20
C ASP A 143 -24.12 7.02 -11.85
N ARG A 144 -24.32 8.32 -12.14
CA ARG A 144 -23.27 9.18 -12.70
C ARG A 144 -22.06 9.28 -11.77
N VAL A 145 -22.28 9.39 -10.46
CA VAL A 145 -21.23 9.48 -9.44
C VAL A 145 -20.55 8.13 -9.30
N ILE A 146 -21.35 7.06 -9.15
CA ILE A 146 -20.86 5.67 -9.07
C ILE A 146 -19.98 5.32 -10.28
N ASN A 147 -20.38 5.71 -11.49
CA ASN A 147 -19.66 5.42 -12.72
C ASN A 147 -18.30 6.11 -12.80
N THR A 148 -18.12 7.26 -12.18
CA THR A 148 -16.82 7.93 -12.07
C THR A 148 -15.96 7.25 -11.00
N ILE A 149 -16.49 7.10 -9.78
CA ILE A 149 -15.69 6.63 -8.64
C ILE A 149 -15.35 5.15 -8.70
N LYS A 150 -16.11 4.31 -9.43
CA LYS A 150 -15.79 2.87 -9.58
C LYS A 150 -14.43 2.60 -10.22
N SER A 151 -13.82 3.63 -10.81
CA SER A 151 -12.47 3.63 -11.39
C SER A 151 -11.38 4.09 -10.42
N ILE A 152 -11.74 4.38 -9.16
CA ILE A 152 -10.77 4.67 -8.11
C ILE A 152 -10.07 3.38 -7.68
N ASP A 153 -8.75 3.44 -7.58
CA ASP A 153 -7.88 2.26 -7.42
C ASP A 153 -8.23 1.40 -6.21
N VAL A 154 -8.52 2.02 -5.06
CA VAL A 154 -9.00 1.31 -3.86
C VAL A 154 -10.04 2.15 -3.13
N ILE A 155 -11.15 1.52 -2.73
CA ILE A 155 -12.22 2.16 -1.95
C ILE A 155 -12.46 1.36 -0.67
N TRP A 156 -12.44 2.04 0.47
CA TRP A 156 -12.87 1.51 1.75
C TRP A 156 -14.28 2.03 2.07
N MET A 157 -15.25 1.13 2.00
CA MET A 157 -16.64 1.32 2.38
C MET A 157 -16.80 1.08 3.89
N ASN A 158 -17.39 2.04 4.59
CA ASN A 158 -17.74 1.88 6.00
C ASN A 158 -18.92 0.92 6.18
N GLU A 159 -19.21 0.57 7.44
CA GLU A 159 -20.30 -0.35 7.81
C GLU A 159 -21.69 0.08 7.31
N ARG A 160 -21.89 1.38 7.03
CA ARG A 160 -23.16 1.92 6.50
C ARG A 160 -23.25 1.84 4.97
N GLY A 161 -22.23 1.30 4.29
CA GLY A 161 -22.17 1.21 2.84
C GLY A 161 -21.84 2.52 2.14
N PHE A 162 -21.22 3.48 2.83
CA PHE A 162 -20.71 4.73 2.23
C PHE A 162 -19.17 4.69 2.13
N PRO A 163 -18.57 5.39 1.15
CA PRO A 163 -17.12 5.50 1.05
C PRO A 163 -16.58 6.24 2.29
N GLY A 164 -15.73 5.58 3.07
CA GLY A 164 -15.03 6.19 4.19
C GLY A 164 -13.68 6.76 3.76
N THR A 165 -12.91 6.01 2.98
CA THR A 165 -11.63 6.47 2.43
C THR A 165 -11.46 5.94 1.01
N VAL A 166 -10.91 6.77 0.13
CA VAL A 166 -10.57 6.42 -1.25
C VAL A 166 -9.10 6.67 -1.53
N PHE A 167 -8.50 5.83 -2.36
CA PHE A 167 -7.08 5.89 -2.68
C PHE A 167 -6.83 5.86 -4.18
N GLU A 168 -5.94 6.72 -4.64
CA GLU A 168 -5.37 6.71 -5.99
C GLU A 168 -3.86 6.52 -5.88
N VAL A 169 -3.34 5.44 -6.47
CA VAL A 169 -1.93 5.07 -6.48
C VAL A 169 -1.28 5.66 -7.74
N GLU A 170 -0.74 6.86 -7.58
CA GLU A 170 -0.21 7.65 -8.68
C GLU A 170 1.27 7.37 -8.93
N ASN A 171 1.55 6.46 -9.86
CA ASN A 171 2.92 6.22 -10.35
C ASN A 171 3.34 7.14 -11.49
N SER A 172 2.40 7.84 -12.14
CA SER A 172 2.68 8.75 -13.26
C SER A 172 2.67 10.22 -12.81
N THR A 173 2.49 11.16 -13.72
CA THR A 173 2.53 12.61 -13.45
C THR A 173 1.16 13.27 -13.33
N ASN A 174 0.04 12.52 -13.42
CA ASN A 174 -1.28 13.12 -13.63
C ASN A 174 -2.22 13.10 -12.41
N PHE A 175 -1.81 13.75 -11.32
CA PHE A 175 -2.66 13.99 -10.15
C PHE A 175 -4.00 14.66 -10.47
N LYS A 176 -4.13 15.37 -11.60
CA LYS A 176 -5.40 16.05 -11.95
C LYS A 176 -6.53 15.05 -12.20
N ASN A 177 -6.22 13.90 -12.80
CA ASN A 177 -7.23 12.87 -13.07
C ASN A 177 -7.80 12.30 -11.77
N SER A 178 -6.92 11.97 -10.81
CA SER A 178 -7.33 11.52 -9.48
C SER A 178 -8.14 12.59 -8.74
N LEU A 179 -7.74 13.87 -8.83
CA LEU A 179 -8.50 14.98 -8.22
C LEU A 179 -9.90 15.19 -8.83
N ILE A 180 -10.08 14.94 -10.13
CA ILE A 180 -11.42 15.00 -10.76
C ILE A 180 -12.34 13.93 -10.17
N LYS A 181 -11.86 12.69 -10.01
CA LYS A 181 -12.64 11.62 -9.38
C LYS A 181 -12.99 11.96 -7.93
N PHE A 182 -12.07 12.58 -7.21
CA PHE A 182 -12.27 13.02 -5.82
C PHE A 182 -13.31 14.13 -5.68
N TYR A 183 -13.48 14.97 -6.70
CA TYR A 183 -14.49 16.01 -6.68
C TYR A 183 -15.92 15.46 -6.55
N GLU A 184 -16.19 14.30 -7.16
CA GLU A 184 -17.48 13.59 -7.05
C GLU A 184 -17.82 13.14 -5.61
N LEU A 185 -16.81 13.08 -4.73
CA LEU A 185 -16.96 12.66 -3.34
C LEU A 185 -17.07 13.85 -2.38
N THR A 186 -17.16 15.08 -2.90
CA THR A 186 -17.15 16.29 -2.08
C THR A 186 -18.37 16.45 -1.18
N ASP A 187 -19.51 15.86 -1.55
CA ASP A 187 -20.73 15.82 -0.74
C ASP A 187 -20.72 14.72 0.34
N PHE A 188 -19.66 13.90 0.40
CA PHE A 188 -19.53 12.80 1.36
C PHE A 188 -18.47 13.10 2.43
N ASN A 189 -18.62 12.46 3.59
CA ASN A 189 -17.58 12.44 4.63
C ASN A 189 -16.52 11.39 4.29
N THR A 190 -15.79 11.64 3.21
CA THR A 190 -14.79 10.73 2.64
C THR A 190 -13.39 11.34 2.74
N ASP A 191 -12.45 10.59 3.29
CA ASP A 191 -11.02 10.91 3.21
C ASP A 191 -10.50 10.53 1.82
N MET A 192 -9.77 11.44 1.17
CA MET A 192 -9.27 11.24 -0.20
C MET A 192 -7.74 11.20 -0.17
N VAL A 193 -7.14 10.13 -0.67
CA VAL A 193 -5.70 9.91 -0.49
C VAL A 193 -5.02 9.62 -1.82
N VAL A 194 -4.02 10.44 -2.15
CA VAL A 194 -3.07 10.14 -3.21
C VAL A 194 -1.89 9.40 -2.60
N VAL A 195 -1.55 8.24 -3.14
CA VAL A 195 -0.41 7.43 -2.73
C VAL A 195 0.64 7.45 -3.83
N SER A 196 1.87 7.87 -3.54
CA SER A 196 2.91 8.03 -4.58
C SER A 196 4.34 8.01 -4.04
N HIS A 197 5.31 8.21 -4.92
CA HIS A 197 6.73 8.45 -4.57
C HIS A 197 6.88 9.78 -3.83
N LYS A 198 7.73 9.83 -2.79
CA LYS A 198 7.93 11.04 -1.96
C LYS A 198 8.42 12.23 -2.79
N GLU A 199 9.16 11.98 -3.86
CA GLU A 199 9.71 12.96 -4.80
C GLU A 199 8.60 13.76 -5.51
N LYS A 200 7.40 13.19 -5.64
CA LYS A 200 6.26 13.84 -6.30
C LYS A 200 5.44 14.74 -5.37
N PHE A 201 5.80 14.81 -4.08
CA PHE A 201 5.05 15.62 -3.11
C PHE A 201 5.07 17.12 -3.45
N ALA A 202 6.19 17.64 -3.97
CA ALA A 202 6.27 19.04 -4.40
C ALA A 202 5.30 19.34 -5.55
N GLN A 203 5.21 18.42 -6.53
CA GLN A 203 4.27 18.52 -7.65
C GLN A 203 2.82 18.46 -7.14
N PHE A 204 2.49 17.48 -6.28
CA PHE A 204 1.19 17.38 -5.64
C PHE A 204 0.80 18.67 -4.92
N ARG A 205 1.71 19.21 -4.09
CA ARG A 205 1.48 20.45 -3.32
C ARG A 205 1.23 21.65 -4.25
N SER A 206 1.99 21.76 -5.35
CA SER A 206 1.82 22.81 -6.34
C SER A 206 0.41 22.77 -6.97
N ILE A 207 -0.03 21.59 -7.41
CA ILE A 207 -1.37 21.38 -7.98
C ILE A 207 -2.44 21.69 -6.94
N MET A 208 -2.34 21.14 -5.73
CA MET A 208 -3.29 21.40 -4.66
C MET A 208 -3.35 22.88 -4.27
N GLY A 209 -2.28 23.66 -4.52
CA GLY A 209 -2.23 25.09 -4.29
C GLY A 209 -3.19 25.92 -5.15
N LEU A 210 -3.56 25.42 -6.34
CA LEU A 210 -4.42 26.11 -7.29
C LEU A 210 -5.81 26.39 -6.71
N SER A 211 -6.41 27.52 -7.08
CA SER A 211 -7.70 27.99 -6.56
C SER A 211 -8.86 27.03 -6.87
N ILE A 212 -8.79 26.34 -8.01
CA ILE A 212 -9.80 25.36 -8.44
C ILE A 212 -9.94 24.17 -7.49
N TYR A 213 -8.93 23.86 -6.69
CA TYR A 213 -8.95 22.75 -5.73
C TYR A 213 -9.16 23.22 -4.28
N LYS A 214 -9.58 24.47 -4.07
CA LYS A 214 -9.77 25.05 -2.72
C LYS A 214 -10.65 24.17 -1.81
N ASP A 215 -11.70 23.56 -2.37
CA ASP A 215 -12.68 22.76 -1.62
C ASP A 215 -12.18 21.33 -1.34
N LEU A 216 -11.10 20.91 -2.02
CA LEU A 216 -10.42 19.63 -1.84
C LEU A 216 -9.21 19.73 -0.89
N LYS A 217 -8.58 20.91 -0.76
CA LYS A 217 -7.33 21.13 0.01
C LYS A 217 -7.31 20.52 1.40
N ARG A 218 -8.46 20.49 2.10
CA ARG A 218 -8.55 20.01 3.49
C ARG A 218 -8.83 18.52 3.63
N ARG A 219 -9.24 17.86 2.54
CA ARG A 219 -9.69 16.46 2.55
C ARG A 219 -8.85 15.54 1.68
N VAL A 220 -8.05 16.11 0.78
CA VAL A 220 -7.10 15.35 -0.04
C VAL A 220 -5.75 15.32 0.66
N HIS A 221 -5.23 14.11 0.81
CA HIS A 221 -4.00 13.82 1.51
C HIS A 221 -2.99 13.15 0.59
N PHE A 222 -1.71 13.28 0.94
CA PHE A 222 -0.63 12.65 0.22
C PHE A 222 0.11 11.68 1.15
N PHE A 223 0.13 10.41 0.77
CA PHE A 223 0.95 9.40 1.42
C PHE A 223 2.06 8.94 0.50
N ASN A 224 3.28 8.94 1.02
CA ASN A 224 4.35 8.28 0.30
C ASN A 224 4.33 6.77 0.57
N TYR A 225 4.98 6.03 -0.31
CA TYR A 225 5.13 4.58 -0.19
C TYR A 225 5.73 4.08 1.12
N GLU A 226 6.71 4.79 1.68
CA GLU A 226 7.28 4.44 2.99
C GLU A 226 6.26 4.57 4.12
N TYR A 227 5.39 5.58 4.07
CA TYR A 227 4.32 5.79 5.04
C TYR A 227 3.32 4.63 5.05
N VAL A 228 2.84 4.24 3.87
CA VAL A 228 1.86 3.14 3.71
C VAL A 228 2.44 1.82 4.24
N GLU A 229 3.71 1.53 3.94
CA GLU A 229 4.39 0.31 4.37
C GLU A 229 4.70 0.27 5.86
N ASN A 230 5.12 1.40 6.42
CA ASN A 230 5.32 1.51 7.87
C ASN A 230 4.02 1.28 8.63
N TYR A 231 2.90 1.81 8.10
CA TYR A 231 1.58 1.53 8.67
C TYR A 231 1.22 0.05 8.54
N PHE A 232 1.35 -0.52 7.35
CA PHE A 232 1.02 -1.92 7.08
C PHE A 232 1.80 -2.90 7.95
N SER A 233 3.10 -2.67 8.11
CA SER A 233 3.99 -3.53 8.91
C SER A 233 3.78 -3.44 10.42
N ASN A 234 3.18 -2.35 10.93
CA ASN A 234 2.86 -2.21 12.35
C ASN A 234 1.63 -1.31 12.61
N PRO A 235 0.41 -1.84 12.38
CA PRO A 235 -0.82 -1.06 12.50
C PRO A 235 -1.09 -0.55 13.94
N PHE A 236 -0.64 -1.30 14.96
CA PHE A 236 -0.88 -0.97 16.37
C PHE A 236 -0.02 0.20 16.87
N GLN A 237 1.19 0.37 16.34
CA GLN A 237 2.02 1.54 16.65
C GLN A 237 1.59 2.79 15.87
N PHE A 238 1.08 2.63 14.65
CA PHE A 238 0.60 3.75 13.85
C PHE A 238 -0.89 4.04 14.12
N LYS A 239 -1.20 4.67 15.25
CA LYS A 239 -2.55 5.22 15.56
C LYS A 239 -3.01 6.35 14.61
N GLN A 240 -2.24 6.69 13.58
CA GLN A 240 -2.38 7.94 12.83
C GLN A 240 -3.58 7.99 11.87
N PHE A 241 -4.06 6.87 11.35
CA PHE A 241 -5.30 6.91 10.55
C PHE A 241 -6.55 7.31 11.37
N ARG A 242 -6.48 7.32 12.72
CA ARG A 242 -7.58 7.84 13.57
C ARG A 242 -7.51 9.34 13.81
N HIS A 243 -6.40 10.01 13.45
CA HIS A 243 -6.13 11.41 13.83
C HIS A 243 -5.78 12.31 12.64
N TRP A 244 -6.53 12.21 11.54
CA TRP A 244 -6.48 13.19 10.44
C TRP A 244 -6.86 14.62 10.86
N ASN A 245 -7.29 14.83 12.11
CA ASN A 245 -7.69 16.12 12.68
C ASN A 245 -6.61 16.87 13.48
N LYS A 246 -5.37 16.38 13.60
CA LYS A 246 -4.34 17.01 14.47
C LYS A 246 -3.28 17.87 13.78
N PHE A 247 -3.31 17.98 12.46
CA PHE A 247 -2.64 19.07 11.76
C PHE A 247 -3.71 20.02 11.22
N ARG A 248 -4.33 20.75 12.16
CA ARG A 248 -5.06 21.98 11.88
C ARG A 248 -4.09 23.15 11.95
#